data_AF-A0AAD6V6T0-F1
#
_entry.id   AF-A0AAD6V6T0-F1
#
_cell.length_a   1.000
_cell.length_b   1.000
_cell.length_c   1.000
_cell.angle_alpha   90.00
_cell.angle_beta   90.00
_cell.angle_gamma   90.00
#
_symmetry.space_group_name_H-M   'P 1'
#
loop_
_entity.id
_entity.type
_entity.pdbx_description
1 polymer ?
#
loop_
_entity_poly.entity_id
_entity_poly.type
_entity_poly.pdbx_seq_one_letter_code
_entity_poly.pdbx_strand_id
1 'polypeptide(L)'
;MTRVIRDIIEDGGISFDVAVRPSMQVAGNPNNAVLPAWREAERLFIPMLPWDDHASWDQILQEREKVTWTFGEPLRQLAPDSGAYLNEADTSEPDWKTAFYGEN
;
A
#
# COMPACT_ATOMS: atom_id res chain seq x y z
N MET A 1 -0.87 -4.81 13.58
CA MET A 1 -1.90 -4.78 12.52
C MET A 1 -3.18 -4.05 12.95
N THR A 2 -3.91 -4.51 13.96
CA THR A 2 -5.24 -3.94 14.32
C THR A 2 -5.24 -2.48 14.79
N ARG A 3 -4.12 -1.96 15.33
CA ARG A 3 -3.99 -0.54 15.68
C ARG A 3 -3.84 0.34 14.42
N VAL A 4 -2.85 0.04 13.57
CA VAL A 4 -2.61 0.79 12.31
C VAL A 4 -3.87 0.88 11.46
N ILE A 5 -4.58 -0.24 11.24
CA ILE A 5 -5.81 -0.23 10.46
C ILE A 5 -6.90 0.61 11.13
N ARG A 6 -7.05 0.51 12.46
CA ARG A 6 -8.00 1.34 13.21
C ARG A 6 -7.69 2.82 13.04
N ASP A 7 -6.44 3.21 13.21
CA ASP A 7 -6.01 4.60 13.13
C ASP A 7 -6.31 5.18 11.73
N ILE A 8 -6.05 4.41 10.65
CA ILE A 8 -6.40 4.79 9.27
C ILE A 8 -7.91 5.05 9.13
N ILE A 9 -8.76 4.15 9.66
CA ILE A 9 -10.22 4.27 9.56
C ILE A 9 -10.74 5.43 10.41
N GLU A 10 -10.22 5.60 11.64
CA GLU A 10 -10.60 6.71 12.53
C GLU A 10 -10.20 8.07 11.95
N ASP A 11 -9.15 8.11 11.13
CA ASP A 11 -8.75 9.30 10.38
C ASP A 11 -9.51 9.45 9.05
N GLY A 12 -10.60 8.72 8.83
CA GLY A 12 -11.48 8.88 7.66
C GLY A 12 -11.04 8.12 6.41
N GLY A 13 -10.05 7.25 6.52
CA GLY A 13 -9.68 6.32 5.46
C GLY A 13 -10.78 5.27 5.21
N ILE A 14 -10.88 4.85 3.95
CA ILE A 14 -11.52 3.60 3.56
C ILE A 14 -10.44 2.63 3.11
N SER A 15 -10.71 1.33 3.12
CA SER A 15 -9.72 0.35 2.69
C SER A 15 -10.31 -0.75 1.82
N PHE A 16 -9.52 -1.19 0.84
CA PHE A 16 -9.72 -2.43 0.13
C PHE A 16 -8.71 -3.46 0.64
N ASP A 17 -9.18 -4.63 1.09
CA ASP A 17 -8.32 -5.73 1.55
C ASP A 17 -8.60 -6.98 0.71
N VAL A 18 -7.55 -7.50 0.09
CA VAL A 18 -7.59 -8.77 -0.64
C VAL A 18 -6.70 -9.77 0.08
N ALA A 19 -7.31 -10.85 0.57
CA ALA A 19 -6.56 -12.03 0.98
C ALA A 19 -5.86 -12.63 -0.25
N VAL A 20 -4.53 -12.65 -0.24
CA VAL A 20 -3.71 -13.26 -1.28
C VAL A 20 -2.84 -14.32 -0.63
N ARG A 21 -2.55 -15.42 -1.31
CA ARG A 21 -1.61 -16.43 -0.80
C ARG A 21 -0.98 -17.23 -1.94
N PRO A 22 -0.16 -16.59 -2.78
CA PRO A 22 0.50 -17.28 -3.87
C PRO A 22 1.65 -18.14 -3.31
N SER A 23 1.32 -19.37 -2.90
CA SER A 23 2.36 -20.31 -2.45
C SER A 23 3.18 -20.84 -3.62
N MET A 24 4.47 -21.05 -3.38
CA MET A 24 5.38 -21.70 -4.34
C MET A 24 4.88 -23.11 -4.75
N GLN A 25 4.17 -23.80 -3.86
CA GLN A 25 3.59 -25.11 -4.14
C GLN A 25 2.52 -25.07 -5.24
N VAL A 26 1.72 -23.99 -5.30
CA VAL A 26 0.62 -23.87 -6.26
C VAL A 26 1.02 -23.03 -7.47
N ALA A 27 1.70 -21.92 -7.26
CA ALA A 27 2.05 -20.95 -8.32
C ALA A 27 3.41 -21.22 -8.98
N GLY A 28 4.28 -22.03 -8.36
CA GLY A 28 5.65 -22.25 -8.82
C GLY A 28 6.55 -21.01 -8.71
N ASN A 29 7.65 -21.00 -9.47
CA ASN A 29 8.55 -19.85 -9.60
C ASN A 29 8.83 -19.50 -11.07
N PRO A 30 7.84 -18.97 -11.82
CA PRO A 30 8.08 -18.55 -13.19
C PRO A 30 9.11 -17.41 -13.25
N ASN A 31 9.98 -17.46 -14.25
CA ASN A 31 10.96 -16.39 -14.50
C ASN A 31 10.24 -15.13 -15.01
N ASN A 32 10.04 -14.14 -14.14
CA ASN A 32 9.37 -12.88 -14.44
C ASN A 32 9.85 -11.75 -13.50
N ALA A 33 9.42 -10.53 -13.79
CA ALA A 33 9.78 -9.33 -13.02
C ALA A 33 8.74 -8.95 -11.95
N VAL A 34 7.90 -9.90 -11.50
CA VAL A 34 6.95 -9.63 -10.42
C VAL A 34 7.73 -9.37 -9.14
N LEU A 35 7.40 -8.30 -8.42
CA LEU A 35 8.02 -7.94 -7.13
C LEU A 35 8.12 -9.18 -6.22
N PRO A 36 9.31 -9.54 -5.67
CA PRO A 36 9.49 -10.77 -4.91
C PRO A 36 8.59 -10.89 -3.68
N ALA A 37 8.27 -9.75 -3.02
CA ALA A 37 7.39 -9.69 -1.86
C ALA A 37 6.01 -10.33 -2.10
N TRP A 38 5.53 -10.40 -3.35
CA TRP A 38 4.30 -11.11 -3.67
C TRP A 38 4.32 -12.58 -3.27
N ARG A 39 5.48 -13.25 -3.26
CA ARG A 39 5.58 -14.70 -2.96
C ARG A 39 5.27 -15.06 -1.51
N GLU A 40 5.37 -14.08 -0.61
CA GLU A 40 5.14 -14.25 0.82
C GLU A 40 3.97 -13.41 1.35
N ALA A 41 3.35 -12.60 0.48
CA ALA A 41 2.22 -11.76 0.84
C ALA A 41 0.99 -12.60 1.21
N GLU A 42 0.38 -12.27 2.35
CA GLU A 42 -0.90 -12.84 2.80
C GLU A 42 -2.09 -11.89 2.56
N ARG A 43 -1.79 -10.61 2.30
CA ARG A 43 -2.77 -9.52 2.11
C ARG A 43 -2.24 -8.49 1.12
N LEU A 44 -3.12 -7.97 0.28
CA LEU A 44 -2.97 -6.68 -0.39
C LEU A 44 -3.94 -5.71 0.29
N PHE A 45 -3.42 -4.79 1.09
CA PHE A 45 -4.20 -3.80 1.83
C PHE A 45 -3.97 -2.41 1.23
N ILE A 46 -5.04 -1.77 0.78
CA ILE A 46 -5.00 -0.48 0.08
C ILE A 46 -5.86 0.52 0.85
N PRO A 47 -5.26 1.43 1.64
CA PRO A 47 -5.98 2.54 2.22
C PRO A 47 -6.19 3.64 1.18
N MET A 48 -7.35 4.30 1.23
CA MET A 48 -7.73 5.38 0.33
C MET A 48 -8.51 6.44 1.09
N LEU A 49 -8.55 7.66 0.55
CA LEU A 49 -9.50 8.68 0.98
C LEU A 49 -10.62 8.81 -0.07
N PRO A 50 -11.88 9.03 0.36
CA PRO A 50 -12.93 9.42 -0.57
C PRO A 50 -12.59 10.78 -1.19
N TRP A 51 -12.98 10.97 -2.45
CA TRP A 51 -12.77 12.24 -3.16
C TRP A 51 -13.88 13.24 -2.82
N ASP A 52 -13.50 14.49 -2.52
CA ASP A 52 -14.43 15.62 -2.34
C ASP A 52 -14.32 16.60 -3.52
N ASP A 53 -15.35 16.65 -4.35
CA ASP A 53 -15.44 17.55 -5.51
C ASP A 53 -15.53 19.04 -5.15
N HIS A 54 -15.67 19.36 -3.86
CA HIS A 54 -15.73 20.73 -3.34
C HIS A 54 -14.47 21.14 -2.58
N ALA A 55 -13.50 20.24 -2.42
CA ALA A 55 -12.25 20.55 -1.74
C ALA A 55 -11.44 21.61 -2.52
N SER A 56 -10.83 22.52 -1.78
CA SER A 56 -9.81 23.42 -2.32
C SER A 56 -8.53 22.64 -2.67
N TRP A 57 -7.69 23.23 -3.51
CA TRP A 57 -6.41 22.63 -3.88
C TRP A 57 -5.51 22.33 -2.66
N ASP A 58 -5.47 23.23 -1.69
CA ASP A 58 -4.68 23.04 -0.47
C ASP A 58 -5.20 21.86 0.37
N GLN A 59 -6.51 21.62 0.39
CA GLN A 59 -7.09 20.46 1.06
C GLN A 59 -6.72 19.16 0.33
N ILE A 60 -6.78 19.14 -1.00
CA ILE A 60 -6.35 17.97 -1.80
C ILE A 60 -4.88 17.64 -1.54
N LEU A 61 -4.01 18.64 -1.44
CA LEU A 61 -2.60 18.43 -1.11
C LEU A 61 -2.43 17.89 0.32
N GLN A 62 -3.20 18.37 1.30
CA GLN A 62 -3.17 17.83 2.66
C GLN A 62 -3.63 16.38 2.73
N GLU A 63 -4.69 16.03 1.99
CA GLU A 63 -5.17 14.64 1.88
C GLU A 63 -4.13 13.73 1.21
N ARG A 64 -3.43 14.24 0.20
CA ARG A 64 -2.31 13.52 -0.42
C ARG A 64 -1.19 13.25 0.58
N GLU A 65 -0.74 14.26 1.33
CA GLU A 65 0.28 14.08 2.39
C GLU A 65 -0.17 13.09 3.46
N LYS A 66 -1.47 13.11 3.81
CA LYS A 66 -2.07 12.15 4.75
C LYS A 66 -2.00 10.71 4.23
N VAL A 67 -2.27 10.47 2.95
CA VAL A 67 -2.08 9.14 2.34
C VAL A 67 -0.62 8.70 2.46
N THR A 68 0.34 9.58 2.14
CA THR A 68 1.78 9.26 2.18
C THR A 68 2.28 8.94 3.58
N TRP A 69 1.95 9.78 4.56
CA TRP A 69 2.60 9.80 5.88
C TRP A 69 1.71 9.27 6.99
N THR A 70 0.44 9.64 7.03
CA THR A 70 -0.46 9.14 8.07
C THR A 70 -0.88 7.70 7.81
N PHE A 71 -1.03 7.29 6.55
CA PHE A 71 -1.44 5.93 6.19
C PHE A 71 -0.26 5.08 5.71
N GLY A 72 0.53 5.60 4.77
CA GLY A 72 1.63 4.87 4.15
C GLY A 72 2.77 4.55 5.13
N GLU A 73 3.20 5.52 5.95
CA GLU A 73 4.35 5.31 6.84
C GLU A 73 4.11 4.21 7.89
N PRO A 74 2.97 4.18 8.62
CA PRO A 74 2.68 3.08 9.52
C PRO A 74 2.60 1.71 8.83
N LEU A 75 2.14 1.65 7.57
CA LEU A 75 2.13 0.41 6.80
C LEU A 75 3.54 -0.05 6.42
N ARG A 76 4.41 0.87 5.98
CA ARG A 76 5.83 0.58 5.74
C ARG A 76 6.52 0.06 7.00
N GLN A 77 6.24 0.67 8.16
CA GLN A 77 6.77 0.22 9.45
C GLN A 77 6.19 -1.14 9.89
N LEU A 78 4.92 -1.43 9.56
CA LEU A 78 4.26 -2.67 9.94
C LEU A 78 4.77 -3.88 9.12
N ALA A 79 5.14 -3.67 7.86
CA ALA A 79 5.60 -4.71 6.94
C ALA A 79 6.83 -4.24 6.13
N PRO A 80 7.99 -4.02 6.78
CA PRO A 80 9.16 -3.41 6.15
C PRO A 80 9.79 -4.26 5.05
N ASP A 81 9.59 -5.58 5.08
CA ASP A 81 10.09 -6.52 4.07
C ASP A 81 9.09 -6.74 2.92
N SER A 82 7.96 -6.02 2.92
CA SER A 82 6.94 -6.10 1.88
C SER A 82 7.19 -5.07 0.75
N GLY A 83 6.14 -4.70 0.03
CA GLY A 83 6.18 -3.62 -0.94
C GLY A 83 4.77 -3.15 -1.31
N ALA A 84 4.66 -2.43 -2.42
CA ALA A 84 3.42 -1.83 -2.89
C ALA A 84 3.11 -2.24 -4.34
N TYR A 85 1.83 -2.42 -4.63
CA TYR A 85 1.37 -2.74 -5.97
C TYR A 85 1.39 -1.49 -6.85
N LEU A 86 2.37 -1.40 -7.76
CA LEU A 86 2.65 -0.19 -8.54
C LEU A 86 1.44 0.41 -9.28
N ASN A 87 0.47 -0.40 -9.69
CA ASN A 87 -0.68 0.05 -10.45
C ASN A 87 -1.76 0.73 -9.59
N GLU A 88 -1.70 0.57 -8.27
CA GLU A 88 -2.67 1.08 -7.29
C GLU A 88 -1.93 1.73 -6.10
N ALA A 89 -0.83 2.44 -6.39
CA ALA A 89 0.07 2.98 -5.38
C ALA A 89 -0.02 4.50 -5.21
N ASP A 90 0.47 4.99 -4.08
CA ASP A 90 0.73 6.41 -3.85
C ASP A 90 1.83 6.92 -4.80
N THR A 91 1.48 7.92 -5.60
CA THR A 91 2.42 8.61 -6.51
C THR A 91 3.55 9.35 -5.79
N SER A 92 3.44 9.53 -4.48
CA SER A 92 4.39 10.23 -3.60
C SER A 92 5.20 9.28 -2.73
N GLU A 93 5.09 7.97 -2.95
CA GLU A 93 5.78 6.96 -2.16
C GLU A 93 7.29 7.28 -2.11
N PRO A 94 7.85 7.63 -0.92
CA PRO A 94 9.23 8.08 -0.81
C PRO A 94 10.24 7.02 -1.29
N ASP A 95 9.91 5.74 -1.10
CA ASP A 95 10.79 4.61 -1.43
C ASP A 95 10.33 3.85 -2.68
N TRP A 96 9.64 4.54 -3.62
CA TRP A 96 8.92 3.93 -4.74
C TRP A 96 9.72 2.90 -5.55
N LYS A 97 11.03 3.10 -5.73
CA LYS A 97 11.87 2.14 -6.47
C LYS A 97 11.90 0.79 -5.77
N THR A 98 12.21 0.80 -4.49
CA THR A 98 12.26 -0.43 -3.68
C THR A 98 10.86 -0.96 -3.44
N ALA A 99 9.89 -0.09 -3.12
CA ALA A 99 8.52 -0.49 -2.85
C ALA A 99 7.85 -1.18 -4.05
N PHE A 100 8.10 -0.72 -5.28
CA PHE A 100 7.41 -1.24 -6.48
C PHE A 100 8.19 -2.33 -7.21
N TYR A 101 9.52 -2.32 -7.12
CA TYR A 101 10.37 -3.21 -7.92
C TYR A 101 11.29 -4.11 -7.06
N GLY A 102 11.57 -3.76 -5.81
CA GLY A 102 12.45 -4.53 -4.94
C GLY A 102 13.86 -4.66 -5.52
N GLU A 103 14.40 -5.88 -5.51
CA GLU A 103 15.72 -6.20 -6.06
C GLU A 103 15.71 -6.59 -7.55
N ASN A 104 14.55 -6.58 -8.22
CA ASN A 104 14.41 -6.98 -9.62
C ASN A 104 15.16 -6.09 -10.61
#